data_AF-A0A225V9Q9-F1
#
_entry.id   AF-A0A225V9Q9-F1
#
_cell.length_a   1.000
_cell.length_b   1.000
_cell.length_c   1.000
_cell.angle_alpha   90.00
_cell.angle_beta   90.00
_cell.angle_gamma   90.00
#
_symmetry.space_group_name_H-M   'P 1'
#
loop_
_entity.id
_entity.type
_entity.pdbx_description
1 polymer ?
#
loop_
_entity_poly.entity_id
_entity_poly.type
_entity_poly.pdbx_seq_one_letter_code
_entity_poly.pdbx_strand_id
1 'polypeptide(L)'
;MLPKRQCQACAPSRPPPQRIRELYATSSFQKRIRGYNSAFACTSTGHKEDYSNNRGGDPYTFRINGSMLHRIGQFLSMEGATPAFAHIYVYDDNLEQEQSVRQMGISTGLDERIVGELQSILYEINPLAKVYKSARKLWCLQTTYVGGVRRNNNTQVSIREHKAHRLYFKHPSIEFSLVHRAGRLCKQWCVDMAANL
;
A
#
# COMPACT_ATOMS: atom_id res chain seq x y z
N MET A 1 -32.29 -18.72 -15.44
CA MET A 1 -31.98 -17.72 -14.41
C MET A 1 -30.98 -18.33 -13.43
N LEU A 2 -29.75 -17.82 -13.36
CA LEU A 2 -28.80 -18.26 -12.33
C LEU A 2 -29.14 -17.54 -11.01
N PRO A 3 -29.15 -18.24 -9.86
CA PRO A 3 -29.44 -17.62 -8.59
C PRO A 3 -28.33 -16.61 -8.25
N LYS A 4 -28.75 -15.40 -7.83
CA LYS A 4 -27.83 -14.37 -7.34
C LYS A 4 -27.09 -14.95 -6.14
N ARG A 5 -25.77 -15.10 -6.23
CA ARG A 5 -24.93 -15.40 -5.06
C ARG A 5 -25.11 -14.26 -4.06
N GLN A 6 -25.84 -14.51 -2.97
CA GLN A 6 -25.78 -13.63 -1.81
C GLN A 6 -24.36 -13.74 -1.25
N CYS A 7 -23.58 -12.67 -1.40
CA CYS A 7 -22.37 -12.50 -0.63
C CYS A 7 -22.79 -12.34 0.84
N GLN A 8 -22.84 -13.46 1.59
CA GLN A 8 -22.86 -13.39 3.04
C GLN A 8 -21.54 -12.73 3.46
N ALA A 9 -21.61 -11.52 3.99
CA ALA A 9 -20.48 -10.91 4.67
C ALA A 9 -20.18 -11.79 5.89
N CYS A 10 -19.16 -12.64 5.81
CA CYS A 10 -18.69 -13.40 6.95
C CYS A 10 -18.34 -12.40 8.07
N ALA A 11 -19.01 -12.52 9.21
CA ALA A 11 -18.64 -11.73 10.38
C ALA A 11 -17.15 -11.97 10.68
N PRO A 12 -16.36 -10.92 10.97
CA PRO A 12 -14.96 -11.10 11.30
C PRO A 12 -14.84 -12.05 12.50
N SER A 13 -13.95 -13.05 12.40
CA SER A 13 -13.80 -14.11 13.40
C SER A 13 -13.29 -13.63 14.76
N ARG A 14 -12.89 -12.35 14.87
CA ARG A 14 -12.45 -11.71 16.10
C ARG A 14 -13.18 -10.38 16.28
N PRO A 15 -13.55 -10.03 17.53
CA PRO A 15 -14.11 -8.73 17.81
C PRO A 15 -13.09 -7.63 17.49
N PRO A 16 -13.56 -6.43 17.08
CA PRO A 16 -12.67 -5.31 16.84
C PRO A 16 -11.93 -4.89 18.13
N PRO A 17 -10.69 -4.39 18.01
CA PRO A 17 -9.91 -3.89 19.15
C PRO A 17 -10.71 -2.86 19.96
N GLN A 18 -10.51 -2.84 21.28
CA GLN A 18 -11.23 -1.93 22.18
C GLN A 18 -11.10 -0.46 21.75
N ARG A 19 -9.88 -0.03 21.44
CA ARG A 19 -9.59 1.33 20.93
C ARG A 19 -10.43 1.71 19.71
N ILE A 20 -10.61 0.78 18.76
CA ILE A 20 -11.49 1.02 17.62
C ILE A 20 -12.95 1.13 18.09
N ARG A 21 -13.42 0.28 18.99
CA ARG A 21 -14.81 0.35 19.51
C ARG A 21 -15.09 1.70 20.18
N GLU A 22 -14.14 2.22 20.94
CA GLU A 22 -14.23 3.53 21.60
C GLU A 22 -14.27 4.69 20.59
N LEU A 23 -13.45 4.64 19.54
CA LEU A 23 -13.52 5.60 18.43
C LEU A 23 -14.91 5.57 17.77
N TYR A 24 -15.44 4.39 17.47
CA TYR A 24 -16.78 4.23 16.89
C TYR A 24 -17.91 4.71 17.81
N ALA A 25 -17.71 4.81 19.13
CA ALA A 25 -18.68 5.38 20.05
C ALA A 25 -18.76 6.92 19.96
N THR A 26 -17.77 7.57 19.30
CA THR A 26 -17.67 9.03 19.25
C THR A 26 -18.28 9.60 17.96
N SER A 27 -19.19 10.58 18.09
CA SER A 27 -19.90 11.17 16.94
C SER A 27 -18.97 11.93 15.98
N SER A 28 -17.92 12.58 16.49
CA SER A 28 -16.93 13.30 15.68
C SER A 28 -16.14 12.35 14.77
N PHE A 29 -15.82 11.15 15.26
CA PHE A 29 -15.17 10.11 14.48
C PHE A 29 -16.10 9.58 13.38
N GLN A 30 -17.33 9.21 13.73
CA GLN A 30 -18.31 8.69 12.76
C GLN A 30 -18.58 9.67 11.62
N LYS A 31 -18.72 10.97 11.91
CA LYS A 31 -18.93 12.02 10.90
C LYS A 31 -17.80 12.09 9.87
N ARG A 32 -16.59 11.68 10.23
CA ARG A 32 -15.38 11.75 9.40
C ARG A 32 -14.78 10.40 9.03
N ILE A 33 -15.48 9.30 9.31
CA ILE A 33 -15.01 7.93 9.11
C ILE A 33 -14.47 7.67 7.70
N ARG A 34 -15.09 8.26 6.67
CA ARG A 34 -14.62 8.16 5.28
C ARG A 34 -13.23 8.79 5.10
N GLY A 35 -13.00 9.96 5.68
CA GLY A 35 -11.71 10.63 5.62
C GLY A 35 -10.61 9.80 6.29
N TYR A 36 -10.90 9.22 7.47
CA TYR A 36 -9.98 8.29 8.13
C TYR A 36 -9.71 7.04 7.28
N ASN A 37 -10.75 6.39 6.76
CA ASN A 37 -10.57 5.21 5.91
C ASN A 37 -9.74 5.52 4.66
N SER A 38 -9.98 6.65 4.00
CA SER A 38 -9.19 7.09 2.85
C SER A 38 -7.74 7.39 3.24
N ALA A 39 -7.51 8.05 4.38
CA ALA A 39 -6.16 8.37 4.86
C ALA A 39 -5.32 7.12 5.15
N PHE A 40 -5.94 5.99 5.48
CA PHE A 40 -5.27 4.70 5.73
C PHE A 40 -5.34 3.70 4.58
N ALA A 41 -5.98 4.05 3.46
CA ALA A 41 -6.12 3.16 2.32
C ALA A 41 -4.75 2.80 1.69
N CYS A 42 -4.51 1.52 1.42
CA CYS A 42 -3.28 1.07 0.76
C CYS A 42 -3.32 1.24 -0.77
N THR A 43 -4.50 1.38 -1.36
CA THR A 43 -4.67 1.48 -2.82
C THR A 43 -5.76 2.49 -3.14
N SER A 44 -5.60 3.20 -4.26
CA SER A 44 -6.72 3.94 -4.86
C SER A 44 -7.54 3.01 -5.75
N THR A 45 -8.83 3.28 -5.83
CA THR A 45 -9.69 2.71 -6.86
C THR A 45 -9.55 3.56 -8.12
N GLY A 46 -9.00 2.99 -9.19
CA GLY A 46 -8.78 3.65 -10.46
C GLY A 46 -10.05 3.69 -11.30
N HIS A 47 -11.08 4.42 -10.85
CA HIS A 47 -12.31 4.61 -11.61
C HIS A 47 -12.74 6.07 -11.67
N LYS A 48 -13.43 6.44 -12.75
CA LYS A 48 -14.08 7.74 -12.86
C LYS A 48 -15.38 7.70 -12.08
N GLU A 49 -15.43 8.44 -10.97
CA GLU A 49 -16.62 8.53 -10.13
C GLU A 49 -17.64 9.48 -10.75
N ASP A 50 -18.84 9.00 -10.97
CA ASP A 50 -19.99 9.85 -11.30
C ASP A 50 -20.77 10.16 -10.01
N TYR A 51 -20.73 11.44 -9.63
CA TYR A 51 -21.38 12.01 -8.45
C TYR A 51 -22.77 12.58 -8.75
N SER A 52 -23.26 12.46 -9.99
CA SER A 52 -24.55 13.02 -10.42
C SER A 52 -25.72 12.61 -9.51
N ASN A 53 -25.62 11.43 -8.89
CA ASN A 53 -26.61 10.88 -7.97
C ASN A 53 -26.48 11.32 -6.50
N ASN A 54 -25.39 11.98 -6.09
CA ASN A 54 -25.19 12.43 -4.69
C ASN A 54 -25.79 13.81 -4.45
N ARG A 55 -27.04 14.03 -4.86
CA ARG A 55 -27.77 15.28 -4.58
C ARG A 55 -28.84 14.99 -3.53
N GLY A 56 -28.58 15.35 -2.27
CA GLY A 56 -29.57 15.21 -1.19
C GLY A 56 -28.99 14.63 0.11
N GLY A 57 -29.88 14.23 1.01
CA GLY A 57 -29.55 13.58 2.30
C GLY A 57 -29.48 12.05 2.24
N ASP A 58 -29.58 11.47 1.04
CA ASP A 58 -29.55 10.02 0.85
C ASP A 58 -28.15 9.42 1.11
N PRO A 59 -28.08 8.10 1.42
CA PRO A 59 -26.80 7.40 1.54
C PRO A 59 -25.93 7.61 0.30
N TYR A 60 -24.68 7.99 0.54
CA TYR A 60 -23.72 8.25 -0.52
C TYR A 60 -23.60 7.06 -1.48
N THR A 61 -23.90 7.29 -2.75
CA THR A 61 -23.82 6.30 -3.82
C THR A 61 -23.04 6.88 -4.99
N PHE A 62 -22.10 6.11 -5.53
CA PHE A 62 -21.37 6.48 -6.73
C PHE A 62 -21.51 5.35 -7.75
N ARG A 63 -21.61 5.73 -9.02
CA ARG A 63 -21.65 4.77 -10.12
C ARG A 63 -20.25 4.63 -10.70
N ILE A 64 -19.82 3.38 -10.88
CA ILE A 64 -18.60 3.04 -11.60
C ILE A 64 -19.01 2.63 -13.00
N ASN A 65 -18.40 3.24 -14.02
CA ASN A 65 -18.54 2.80 -15.40
C ASN A 65 -17.25 2.09 -15.84
N GLY A 66 -17.37 0.87 -16.36
CA GLY A 66 -16.24 0.01 -16.72
C GLY A 66 -15.71 -0.87 -15.57
N SER A 67 -14.49 -1.41 -15.74
CA SER A 67 -13.86 -2.31 -14.77
C SER A 67 -13.25 -1.56 -13.59
N MET A 68 -13.49 -2.03 -12.37
CA MET A 68 -12.78 -1.55 -11.18
C MET A 68 -11.35 -2.11 -11.18
N LEU A 69 -10.36 -1.22 -11.32
CA LEU A 69 -8.94 -1.56 -11.20
C LEU A 69 -8.38 -0.94 -9.94
N HIS A 70 -7.67 -1.70 -9.11
CA HIS A 70 -6.88 -1.14 -8.01
C HIS A 70 -5.61 -0.52 -8.59
N ARG A 71 -5.44 0.79 -8.41
CA ARG A 71 -4.23 1.48 -8.84
C ARG A 71 -3.24 1.47 -7.67
N ILE A 72 -2.34 0.49 -7.73
CA ILE A 72 -1.18 0.38 -6.83
C ILE A 72 -0.07 1.23 -7.44
N GLY A 73 0.30 2.32 -6.77
CA GLY A 73 1.39 3.20 -7.21
C GLY A 73 2.75 2.48 -7.23
N GLN A 74 3.75 3.05 -7.91
CA GLN A 74 5.12 2.51 -7.92
C GLN A 74 5.68 2.42 -6.51
N PHE A 75 6.17 1.28 -6.03
CA PHE A 75 6.47 1.05 -4.60
C PHE A 75 7.29 2.16 -3.87
N LEU A 76 8.15 2.88 -4.58
CA LEU A 76 8.91 4.02 -4.06
C LEU A 76 8.34 5.32 -4.62
N SER A 77 8.14 6.31 -3.76
CA SER A 77 7.85 7.68 -4.20
C SER A 77 9.00 8.21 -5.04
N MET A 78 8.68 8.97 -6.08
CA MET A 78 9.70 9.77 -6.77
C MET A 78 10.25 10.82 -5.81
N GLU A 79 11.54 11.13 -5.93
CA GLU A 79 12.19 12.17 -5.14
C GLU A 79 11.44 13.51 -5.30
N GLY A 80 11.05 14.11 -4.16
CA GLY A 80 10.24 15.34 -4.13
C GLY A 80 8.73 15.15 -4.26
N ALA A 81 8.22 13.93 -4.49
CA ALA A 81 6.77 13.68 -4.54
C ALA A 81 6.18 13.40 -3.15
N THR A 82 5.00 13.95 -2.86
CA THR A 82 4.24 13.63 -1.65
C THR A 82 3.80 12.16 -1.68
N PRO A 83 4.09 11.36 -0.64
CA PRO A 83 3.69 9.96 -0.59
C PRO A 83 2.17 9.80 -0.53
N ALA A 84 1.63 8.77 -1.19
CA ALA A 84 0.22 8.44 -1.14
C ALA A 84 -0.01 6.92 -1.02
N PHE A 85 -1.12 6.54 -0.37
CA PHE A 85 -1.54 5.14 -0.21
C PHE A 85 -0.44 4.24 0.40
N ALA A 86 -0.13 3.11 -0.24
CA ALA A 86 0.92 2.19 0.17
C ALA A 86 2.29 2.86 0.36
N HIS A 87 2.58 3.97 -0.35
CA HIS A 87 3.88 4.67 -0.20
C HIS A 87 4.05 5.28 1.16
N ILE A 88 2.97 5.69 1.81
CA ILE A 88 3.03 6.31 3.14
C ILE A 88 3.70 5.33 4.13
N TYR A 89 3.47 4.02 3.98
CA TYR A 89 4.04 3.00 4.86
C TYR A 89 5.53 2.68 4.60
N VAL A 90 6.09 3.20 3.50
CA VAL A 90 7.43 2.84 2.98
C VAL A 90 8.34 4.06 2.85
N TYR A 91 7.75 5.26 2.74
CA TYR A 91 8.45 6.47 2.35
C TYR A 91 9.48 6.94 3.37
N ASP A 92 9.15 6.88 4.66
CA ASP A 92 10.07 7.22 5.75
C ASP A 92 9.88 6.24 6.92
N ASP A 93 10.91 6.06 7.73
CA ASP A 93 10.80 5.38 9.02
C ASP A 93 10.24 6.32 10.11
N ASN A 94 10.07 7.62 9.82
CA ASN A 94 9.48 8.61 10.70
C ASN A 94 7.93 8.52 10.76
N LEU A 95 7.40 8.07 11.90
CA LEU A 95 5.95 7.95 12.14
C LEU A 95 5.22 9.29 12.16
N GLU A 96 5.84 10.37 12.67
CA GLU A 96 5.24 11.71 12.72
C GLU A 96 5.06 12.27 11.31
N GLN A 97 6.03 12.02 10.44
CA GLN A 97 5.93 12.44 9.04
C GLN A 97 4.84 11.67 8.30
N GLU A 98 4.69 10.36 8.53
CA GLU A 98 3.57 9.60 7.99
C GLU A 98 2.21 10.17 8.46
N GLN A 99 2.10 10.48 9.75
CA GLN A 99 0.91 11.06 10.35
C GLN A 99 0.58 12.43 9.73
N SER A 100 1.59 13.27 9.54
CA SER A 100 1.48 14.57 8.89
C SER A 100 1.02 14.42 7.43
N VAL A 101 1.61 13.49 6.67
CA VAL A 101 1.18 13.19 5.29
C VAL A 101 -0.26 12.70 5.23
N ARG A 102 -0.71 11.88 6.19
CA ARG A 102 -2.12 11.43 6.26
C ARG A 102 -3.09 12.57 6.54
N GLN A 103 -2.70 13.54 7.37
CA GLN A 103 -3.53 14.72 7.65
C GLN A 103 -3.61 15.68 6.46
N MET A 104 -2.51 15.83 5.70
CA MET A 104 -2.43 16.79 4.60
C MET A 104 -2.86 16.22 3.23
N GLY A 105 -2.68 14.91 3.01
CA GLY A 105 -2.57 14.35 1.66
C GLY A 105 -3.79 13.62 1.07
N ILE A 106 -4.87 13.36 1.83
CA ILE A 106 -6.03 12.59 1.33
C ILE A 106 -7.38 13.15 1.77
N SER A 107 -7.49 13.63 3.01
CA SER A 107 -8.70 14.28 3.54
C SER A 107 -8.27 15.38 4.49
N THR A 108 -8.68 16.62 4.24
CA THR A 108 -8.27 17.76 5.07
C THR A 108 -8.98 17.76 6.42
N GLY A 109 -8.26 18.22 7.45
CA GLY A 109 -8.80 18.52 8.77
C GLY A 109 -9.09 17.31 9.65
N LEU A 110 -8.51 16.14 9.40
CA LEU A 110 -8.63 14.99 10.30
C LEU A 110 -8.03 15.30 11.69
N ASP A 111 -8.58 14.72 12.75
CA ASP A 111 -8.05 14.89 14.10
C ASP A 111 -6.72 14.15 14.23
N GLU A 112 -5.67 14.90 14.52
CA GLU A 112 -4.31 14.40 14.69
C GLU A 112 -4.22 13.23 15.67
N ARG A 113 -4.92 13.32 16.80
CA ARG A 113 -4.87 12.29 17.85
C ARG A 113 -5.47 10.99 17.35
N ILE A 114 -6.60 11.08 16.62
CA ILE A 114 -7.26 9.92 16.03
C ILE A 114 -6.39 9.30 14.93
N VAL A 115 -5.73 10.11 14.10
CA VAL A 115 -4.80 9.59 13.07
C VAL A 115 -3.67 8.82 13.74
N GLY A 116 -3.00 9.39 14.75
CA GLY A 116 -1.94 8.69 15.48
C GLY A 116 -2.44 7.41 16.15
N GLU A 117 -3.65 7.43 16.71
CA GLU A 117 -4.24 6.25 17.34
C GLU A 117 -4.50 5.13 16.32
N LEU A 118 -5.12 5.45 15.19
CA LEU A 118 -5.37 4.50 14.10
C LEU A 118 -4.07 3.94 13.53
N GLN A 119 -3.04 4.77 13.36
CA GLN A 119 -1.72 4.35 12.88
C GLN A 119 -1.07 3.34 13.84
N SER A 120 -1.14 3.61 15.15
CA SER A 120 -0.67 2.68 16.18
C SER A 120 -1.41 1.34 16.12
N ILE A 121 -2.74 1.34 16.11
CA ILE A 121 -3.56 0.12 16.03
C ILE A 121 -3.22 -0.67 14.76
N LEU A 122 -3.07 0.03 13.64
CA LEU A 122 -2.80 -0.59 12.36
C LEU A 122 -1.44 -1.29 12.34
N TYR A 123 -0.38 -0.63 12.84
CA TYR A 123 0.94 -1.25 12.90
C TYR A 123 1.04 -2.37 13.93
N GLU A 124 0.24 -2.33 15.01
CA GLU A 124 0.20 -3.38 16.02
C GLU A 124 -0.49 -4.65 15.48
N ILE A 125 -1.60 -4.49 14.76
CA ILE A 125 -2.52 -5.59 14.47
C ILE A 125 -2.41 -6.07 13.02
N ASN A 126 -2.27 -5.17 12.05
CA ASN A 126 -2.36 -5.51 10.64
C ASN A 126 -1.03 -6.09 10.12
N PRO A 127 -0.98 -7.38 9.76
CA PRO A 127 0.25 -7.99 9.24
C PRO A 127 0.74 -7.33 7.95
N LEU A 128 -0.17 -6.85 7.09
CA LEU A 128 0.21 -6.18 5.84
C LEU A 128 0.93 -4.86 6.13
N ALA A 129 0.46 -4.08 7.10
CA ALA A 129 1.12 -2.83 7.49
C ALA A 129 2.55 -3.08 8.00
N LYS A 130 2.74 -4.16 8.77
CA LYS A 130 4.07 -4.62 9.21
C LYS A 130 4.95 -5.03 8.04
N VAL A 131 4.40 -5.75 7.06
CA VAL A 131 5.13 -6.15 5.84
C VAL A 131 5.56 -4.91 5.06
N TYR A 132 4.65 -3.97 4.77
CA TYR A 132 4.99 -2.73 4.06
C TYR A 132 6.08 -1.93 4.79
N LYS A 133 5.99 -1.79 6.11
CA LYS A 133 7.00 -1.09 6.92
C LYS A 133 8.36 -1.79 6.89
N SER A 134 8.37 -3.12 6.99
CA SER A 134 9.60 -3.92 6.94
C SER A 134 10.23 -3.94 5.54
N ALA A 135 9.40 -3.82 4.51
CA ALA A 135 9.83 -3.87 3.13
C ALA A 135 10.88 -2.78 2.84
N ARG A 136 10.69 -1.54 3.29
CA ARG A 136 11.69 -0.46 3.11
C ARG A 136 13.09 -0.90 3.53
N LYS A 137 13.22 -1.52 4.71
CA LYS A 137 14.50 -2.02 5.21
C LYS A 137 15.11 -3.06 4.27
N LEU A 138 14.32 -4.02 3.79
CA LEU A 138 14.77 -5.03 2.81
C LEU A 138 15.17 -4.40 1.47
N TRP A 139 14.49 -3.33 1.07
CA TRP A 139 14.77 -2.56 -0.14
C TRP A 139 16.05 -1.75 -0.05
N CYS A 140 16.36 -1.19 1.13
CA CYS A 140 17.51 -0.33 1.39
C CYS A 140 18.73 -1.09 1.94
N LEU A 141 18.56 -2.33 2.41
CA LEU A 141 19.67 -3.18 2.87
C LEU A 141 20.61 -3.46 1.70
N GLN A 142 21.84 -3.00 1.84
CA GLN A 142 22.91 -3.24 0.89
C GLN A 142 23.70 -4.48 1.31
N THR A 143 23.96 -5.37 0.37
CA THR A 143 24.85 -6.54 0.53
C THR A 143 26.11 -6.32 -0.32
N THR A 144 27.25 -6.79 0.17
CA THR A 144 28.52 -6.70 -0.54
C THR A 144 28.64 -7.82 -1.58
N TYR A 145 29.33 -7.55 -2.67
CA TYR A 145 29.66 -8.60 -3.64
C TYR A 145 30.61 -9.62 -3.02
N VAL A 146 30.23 -10.90 -3.07
CA VAL A 146 31.11 -12.00 -2.64
C VAL A 146 32.33 -12.06 -3.56
N GLY A 147 33.53 -12.11 -2.98
CA GLY A 147 34.80 -12.22 -3.72
C GLY A 147 35.29 -10.92 -4.36
N GLY A 148 34.75 -9.75 -3.99
CA GLY A 148 35.27 -8.44 -4.43
C GLY A 148 35.07 -8.13 -5.91
N VAL A 149 34.23 -8.89 -6.63
CA VAL A 149 33.96 -8.69 -8.06
C VAL A 149 33.19 -7.38 -8.26
N ARG A 150 33.91 -6.33 -8.65
CA ARG A 150 33.36 -5.00 -8.96
C ARG A 150 32.84 -5.00 -10.39
N ARG A 151 31.53 -4.80 -10.59
CA ARG A 151 30.97 -4.57 -11.93
C ARG A 151 30.78 -3.09 -12.26
N ASN A 152 30.71 -2.23 -11.25
CA ASN A 152 30.64 -0.76 -11.34
C ASN A 152 31.42 -0.15 -10.16
N ASN A 153 31.48 1.19 -10.06
CA ASN A 153 32.10 1.88 -8.92
C ASN A 153 31.49 1.50 -7.55
N ASN A 154 30.29 0.91 -7.52
CA ASN A 154 29.64 0.44 -6.30
C ASN A 154 30.16 -0.93 -5.84
N THR A 155 30.52 -1.00 -4.56
CA THR A 155 30.93 -2.23 -3.84
C THR A 155 29.75 -2.96 -3.18
N GLN A 156 28.57 -2.35 -3.20
CA GLN A 156 27.36 -2.88 -2.58
C GLN A 156 26.17 -2.82 -3.54
N VAL A 157 25.23 -3.73 -3.34
CA VAL A 157 23.99 -3.86 -4.13
C VAL A 157 22.81 -4.06 -3.18
N SER A 158 21.63 -3.50 -3.46
CA SER A 158 20.47 -3.75 -2.59
C SER A 158 20.10 -5.24 -2.58
N ILE A 159 19.58 -5.77 -1.47
CA ILE A 159 19.11 -7.17 -1.40
C ILE A 159 18.07 -7.46 -2.48
N ARG A 160 17.21 -6.48 -2.80
CA ARG A 160 16.27 -6.57 -3.93
C ARG A 160 16.98 -6.75 -5.25
N GLU A 161 17.94 -5.89 -5.57
CA GLU A 161 18.68 -5.96 -6.83
C GLU A 161 19.50 -7.25 -6.93
N HIS A 162 20.08 -7.71 -5.80
CA HIS A 162 20.71 -9.02 -5.70
C HIS A 162 19.74 -10.18 -6.00
N LYS A 163 18.56 -10.20 -5.36
CA LYS A 163 17.54 -11.24 -5.60
C LYS A 163 16.98 -11.16 -7.02
N ALA A 164 16.68 -9.97 -7.53
CA ALA A 164 16.21 -9.76 -8.89
C ALA A 164 17.25 -10.22 -9.93
N HIS A 165 18.54 -9.93 -9.72
CA HIS A 165 19.62 -10.43 -10.56
C HIS A 165 19.73 -11.96 -10.52
N ARG A 166 19.50 -12.61 -9.35
CA ARG A 166 19.50 -14.07 -9.26
C ARG A 166 18.29 -14.73 -9.92
N LEU A 167 17.13 -14.07 -9.89
CA LEU A 167 15.91 -14.52 -10.57
C LEU A 167 15.93 -14.22 -12.08
N TYR A 168 16.89 -13.42 -12.54
CA TYR A 168 17.09 -13.12 -13.94
C TYR A 168 17.62 -14.36 -14.67
N PHE A 169 16.75 -15.06 -15.40
CA PHE A 169 17.19 -16.04 -16.40
C PHE A 169 17.98 -15.32 -17.49
N LYS A 170 19.30 -15.54 -17.51
CA LYS A 170 20.19 -15.02 -18.56
C LYS A 170 19.97 -15.82 -19.84
N HIS A 171 18.97 -15.42 -20.60
CA HIS A 171 18.89 -15.82 -22.00
C HIS A 171 19.95 -15.05 -22.80
N PRO A 172 20.68 -15.69 -23.73
CA PRO A 172 21.75 -15.04 -24.49
C PRO A 172 21.30 -13.83 -25.32
N SER A 173 20.00 -13.75 -25.64
CA SER A 173 19.38 -12.56 -26.25
C SER A 173 18.49 -11.83 -25.23
N ILE A 174 18.73 -10.52 -25.08
CA ILE A 174 18.03 -9.60 -24.15
C ILE A 174 16.51 -9.56 -24.41
N GLU A 175 16.10 -9.76 -25.67
CA GLU A 175 14.68 -9.73 -26.06
C GLU A 175 13.84 -10.85 -25.45
N PHE A 176 14.45 -11.97 -25.05
CA PHE A 176 13.74 -13.14 -24.52
C PHE A 176 13.84 -13.27 -23.00
N SER A 177 14.44 -12.30 -22.33
CA SER A 177 14.37 -12.25 -20.87
C SER A 177 12.93 -11.95 -20.45
N LEU A 178 12.28 -12.96 -19.87
CA LEU A 178 10.94 -12.87 -19.25
C LEU A 178 10.85 -11.68 -18.30
N VAL A 179 11.93 -11.40 -17.57
CA VAL A 179 12.02 -10.26 -16.66
C VAL A 179 12.04 -8.96 -17.45
N HIS A 180 12.78 -8.79 -18.55
CA HIS A 180 12.74 -7.53 -19.32
C HIS A 180 11.38 -7.23 -19.96
N ARG A 181 10.66 -8.27 -20.43
CA ARG A 181 9.30 -8.11 -20.96
C ARG A 181 8.23 -7.94 -19.87
N ALA A 182 8.48 -8.45 -18.67
CA ALA A 182 7.59 -8.30 -17.54
C ALA A 182 7.55 -6.83 -17.07
N GLY A 183 6.33 -6.30 -16.91
CA GLY A 183 6.12 -5.00 -16.27
C GLY A 183 6.65 -4.98 -14.82
N ARG A 184 6.91 -3.78 -14.27
CA ARG A 184 7.46 -3.61 -12.91
C ARG A 184 6.71 -4.39 -11.83
N LEU A 185 5.41 -4.61 -12.00
CA LEU A 185 4.56 -5.37 -11.07
C LEU A 185 4.87 -6.88 -11.07
N CYS A 186 5.07 -7.49 -12.24
CA CYS A 186 5.44 -8.91 -12.32
C CYS A 186 6.86 -9.15 -11.79
N LYS A 187 7.79 -8.22 -12.05
CA LYS A 187 9.12 -8.22 -11.43
C LYS A 187 9.04 -8.17 -9.91
N GLN A 188 8.16 -7.35 -9.37
CA GLN A 188 7.95 -7.22 -7.93
C GLN A 188 7.36 -8.50 -7.33
N TRP A 189 6.29 -9.04 -7.93
CA TRP A 189 5.64 -10.27 -7.48
C TRP A 189 6.59 -11.48 -7.48
N CYS A 190 7.42 -11.66 -8.50
CA CYS A 190 8.43 -12.72 -8.53
C CYS A 190 9.47 -12.61 -7.40
N VAL A 191 9.85 -11.37 -7.05
CA VAL A 191 10.78 -11.11 -5.94
C VAL A 191 10.12 -11.39 -4.59
N ASP A 192 8.85 -11.01 -4.45
CA ASP A 192 8.08 -11.20 -3.22
C ASP A 192 7.82 -12.69 -2.95
N MET A 193 7.40 -13.45 -3.97
CA MET A 193 7.17 -14.90 -3.87
C MET A 193 8.44 -15.70 -3.57
N ALA A 194 9.60 -15.31 -4.14
CA ALA A 194 10.87 -15.99 -3.90
C ALA A 194 11.52 -15.61 -2.56
N ALA A 195 11.03 -14.56 -1.89
CA ALA A 195 11.54 -14.12 -0.60
C ALA A 195 10.92 -14.84 0.60
N ASN A 196 9.96 -15.75 0.39
CA ASN A 196 9.09 -16.30 1.46
C ASN A 196 8.48 -15.18 2.33
N LEU A 197 8.01 -14.11 1.68
CA LEU A 197 7.22 -13.04 2.30
C LEU A 197 5.74 -13.24 2.00
#